data_AF-A0ABD5SUT1-F1
#
_entry.id   AF-A0ABD5SUT1-F1
#
_cell.length_a   1.000
_cell.length_b   1.000
_cell.length_c   1.000
_cell.angle_alpha   90.00
_cell.angle_beta   90.00
_cell.angle_gamma   90.00
#
_symmetry.space_group_name_H-M   'P 1'
#
loop_
_entity.id
_entity.type
_entity.pdbx_description
1 polymer ?
#
loop_
_entity_poly.entity_id
_entity_poly.type
_entity_poly.pdbx_seq_one_letter_code
_entity_poly.pdbx_strand_id
1 'polypeptide(L)'
;MDVYGLLGNPVGHSLSPPMHEAAYDELGLEARYVTFEPDEDDIDDAIRGADALGIAGLNVTIPFKRDALEIVAPEDLATRIGAVNTIDFSGSGPPTGYNTDAVGALRALRDHDVQVEDARAVVVGAGG
;
A
#
# COMPACT_ATOMS: atom_id res chain seq x y z
N MET A 1 11.03 3.67 -17.92
CA MET A 1 10.13 2.69 -17.30
C MET A 1 10.18 2.80 -15.79
N ASP A 2 9.03 3.07 -15.17
CA ASP A 2 8.90 3.09 -13.71
C ASP A 2 8.65 1.68 -13.17
N VAL A 3 9.09 1.42 -11.94
CA VAL A 3 8.81 0.17 -11.24
C VAL A 3 8.02 0.47 -9.97
N TYR A 4 6.93 -0.26 -9.81
CA TYR A 4 6.11 -0.32 -8.61
C TYR A 4 6.11 -1.76 -8.09
N GLY A 5 5.66 -1.99 -6.86
CA GLY A 5 5.47 -3.36 -6.41
C GLY A 5 4.66 -3.54 -5.15
N LEU A 6 4.50 -4.79 -4.76
CA LEU A 6 3.84 -5.22 -3.54
C LEU A 6 4.83 -5.91 -2.61
N LEU A 7 4.98 -5.36 -1.42
CA LEU A 7 5.82 -5.86 -0.34
C LEU A 7 4.97 -6.61 0.68
N GLY A 8 5.28 -7.87 0.95
CA GLY A 8 4.58 -8.70 1.92
C GLY A 8 5.15 -10.11 1.97
N ASN A 9 4.72 -10.92 2.93
CA ASN A 9 5.19 -12.30 3.04
C ASN A 9 4.07 -13.20 3.60
N PRO A 10 3.48 -14.11 2.80
CA PRO A 10 3.65 -14.31 1.35
C PRO A 10 2.79 -13.34 0.51
N VAL A 11 3.20 -13.06 -0.73
CA VAL A 11 2.45 -12.24 -1.71
C VAL A 11 2.29 -12.84 -3.11
N GLY A 12 2.89 -14.01 -3.39
CA GLY A 12 2.82 -14.66 -4.72
C GLY A 12 1.41 -14.97 -5.26
N HIS A 13 0.38 -14.98 -4.40
CA HIS A 13 -1.03 -15.16 -4.80
C HIS A 13 -1.81 -13.86 -4.94
N SER A 14 -1.16 -12.71 -4.83
CA SER A 14 -1.83 -11.41 -4.89
C SER A 14 -2.42 -11.15 -6.29
N LEU A 15 -3.60 -10.53 -6.30
CA LEU A 15 -4.23 -9.99 -7.52
C LEU A 15 -3.80 -8.55 -7.81
N SER A 16 -3.01 -7.92 -6.93
CA SER A 16 -2.52 -6.56 -7.17
C SER A 16 -1.67 -6.46 -8.46
N PRO A 17 -0.72 -7.37 -8.76
CA PRO A 17 0.06 -7.29 -9.99
C PRO A 17 -0.79 -7.28 -11.27
N PRO A 18 -1.70 -8.25 -11.54
CA PRO A 18 -2.51 -8.20 -12.75
C PRO A 18 -3.48 -7.01 -12.76
N MET A 19 -3.95 -6.54 -11.60
CA MET A 19 -4.81 -5.34 -11.53
C MET A 19 -4.06 -4.07 -11.95
N HIS A 20 -2.85 -3.85 -11.41
CA HIS A 20 -2.05 -2.67 -11.73
C HIS A 20 -1.50 -2.70 -13.15
N GLU A 21 -0.99 -3.85 -13.62
CA GLU A 21 -0.52 -3.99 -15.01
C GLU A 21 -1.64 -3.70 -16.01
N ALA A 22 -2.86 -4.20 -15.78
CA ALA A 22 -4.00 -3.89 -16.64
C ALA A 22 -4.35 -2.40 -16.66
N ALA A 23 -4.24 -1.72 -15.51
CA ALA A 23 -4.45 -0.28 -15.43
C ALA A 23 -3.34 0.52 -16.15
N TYR A 24 -2.08 0.06 -16.06
CA TYR A 24 -0.97 0.69 -16.77
C TYR A 24 -1.11 0.55 -18.28
N ASP A 25 -1.48 -0.63 -18.77
CA ASP A 25 -1.71 -0.89 -20.18
C ASP A 25 -2.85 -0.02 -20.73
N GLU A 26 -3.98 0.06 -20.02
CA GLU A 26 -5.13 0.89 -20.43
C GLU A 26 -4.79 2.38 -20.48
N LEU A 27 -3.96 2.86 -19.55
CA LEU A 27 -3.54 4.26 -19.47
C LEU A 27 -2.31 4.59 -20.33
N GLY A 28 -1.70 3.60 -20.98
CA GLY A 28 -0.47 3.78 -21.77
C GLY A 28 0.75 4.17 -20.92
N LEU A 29 0.81 3.73 -19.67
CA LEU A 29 1.91 4.02 -18.74
C LEU A 29 3.06 3.02 -18.93
N GLU A 30 4.28 3.53 -19.12
CA GLU A 30 5.49 2.71 -19.21
C GLU A 30 5.97 2.29 -17.81
N ALA A 31 5.25 1.35 -17.19
CA ALA A 31 5.52 0.89 -15.82
C ALA A 31 5.40 -0.63 -15.67
N ARG A 32 6.00 -1.17 -14.60
CA ARG A 32 5.78 -2.55 -14.13
C ARG A 32 5.40 -2.60 -12.67
N TYR A 33 4.66 -3.63 -12.30
CA TYR A 33 4.27 -3.96 -10.95
C TYR A 33 4.77 -5.36 -10.57
N VAL A 34 5.69 -5.44 -9.61
CA VAL A 34 6.30 -6.71 -9.19
C VAL A 34 5.98 -7.04 -7.73
N THR A 35 6.37 -8.23 -7.27
CA THR A 35 6.21 -8.66 -5.87
C THR A 35 7.57 -8.78 -5.19
N PHE A 36 7.62 -8.42 -3.91
CA PHE A 36 8.80 -8.50 -3.05
C PHE A 36 8.42 -9.23 -1.76
N GLU A 37 9.15 -10.31 -1.46
CA GLU A 37 8.92 -11.20 -0.31
C GLU A 37 10.18 -11.26 0.57
N PRO A 38 10.53 -10.20 1.31
CA PRO A 38 11.62 -10.27 2.28
C PRO A 38 11.23 -11.14 3.49
N ASP A 39 12.24 -11.64 4.20
CA ASP A 39 12.06 -12.20 5.53
C ASP A 39 11.58 -11.11 6.51
N GLU A 40 10.95 -11.51 7.63
CA GLU A 40 10.29 -10.54 8.52
C GLU A 40 11.24 -9.48 9.10
N ASP A 41 12.49 -9.88 9.37
CA ASP A 41 13.52 -9.01 9.95
C ASP A 41 14.15 -8.05 8.91
N ASP A 42 13.92 -8.26 7.61
CA ASP A 42 14.59 -7.54 6.51
C ASP A 42 13.73 -6.40 5.92
N ILE A 43 12.60 -6.07 6.54
CA ILE A 43 11.63 -5.11 5.99
C ILE A 43 12.20 -3.70 5.80
N ASP A 44 13.02 -3.25 6.75
CA ASP A 44 13.68 -1.94 6.71
C ASP A 44 14.68 -1.86 5.56
N ASP A 45 15.49 -2.91 5.37
CA ASP A 45 16.43 -3.01 4.26
C ASP A 45 15.71 -3.14 2.91
N ALA A 46 14.57 -3.83 2.86
CA ALA A 46 13.75 -3.93 1.65
C ALA A 46 13.20 -2.57 1.21
N ILE A 47 12.66 -1.76 2.14
CA ILE A 47 12.12 -0.43 1.85
C ILE A 47 13.24 0.53 1.42
N ARG A 48 14.36 0.55 2.13
CA ARG A 48 15.51 1.41 1.78
C ARG A 48 16.17 0.97 0.48
N GLY A 49 16.26 -0.33 0.24
CA GLY A 49 16.77 -0.89 -1.00
C GLY A 49 15.89 -0.52 -2.19
N ALA A 50 14.57 -0.57 -2.02
CA ALA A 50 13.61 -0.13 -3.05
C ALA A 50 13.82 1.34 -3.43
N ASP A 51 13.94 2.23 -2.43
CA ASP A 51 14.24 3.65 -2.63
C ASP A 51 15.57 3.84 -3.39
N ALA A 52 16.63 3.17 -2.93
CA ALA A 52 17.96 3.26 -3.54
C ALA A 52 18.02 2.71 -4.98
N LEU A 53 17.15 1.75 -5.32
CA LEU A 53 17.02 1.18 -6.67
C LEU A 53 16.15 2.04 -7.59
N GLY A 54 15.53 3.12 -7.09
CA GLY A 54 14.66 4.00 -7.86
C GLY A 54 13.28 3.41 -8.13
N ILE A 55 12.77 2.54 -7.24
CA ILE A 55 11.37 2.09 -7.27
C ILE A 55 10.49 3.30 -6.96
N ALA A 56 9.47 3.54 -7.79
CA ALA A 56 8.63 4.73 -7.69
C ALA A 56 7.61 4.66 -6.53
N GLY A 57 7.13 3.46 -6.21
CA GLY A 57 6.19 3.24 -5.11
C GLY A 57 6.01 1.78 -4.75
N LEU A 58 5.61 1.53 -3.52
CA LEU A 58 5.29 0.18 -3.04
C LEU A 58 3.91 0.15 -2.38
N ASN A 59 3.12 -0.88 -2.66
CA ASN A 59 2.11 -1.30 -1.71
C ASN A 59 2.74 -2.19 -0.64
N VAL A 60 2.19 -2.12 0.56
CA VAL A 60 2.60 -2.92 1.71
C VAL A 60 1.39 -3.72 2.20
N THR A 61 1.58 -5.02 2.39
CA THR A 61 0.57 -5.91 2.95
C THR A 61 1.12 -6.68 4.14
N ILE A 62 0.32 -7.60 4.68
CA ILE A 62 0.71 -8.43 5.82
C ILE A 62 2.07 -9.13 5.58
N PRO A 63 2.90 -9.24 6.63
CA PRO A 63 2.71 -8.72 8.00
C PRO A 63 3.15 -7.25 8.19
N PHE A 64 3.68 -6.59 7.16
CA PHE A 64 4.56 -5.41 7.27
C PHE A 64 3.91 -4.04 7.42
N LYS A 65 2.57 -3.95 7.46
CA LYS A 65 1.88 -2.65 7.44
C LYS A 65 2.22 -1.75 8.64
N ARG A 66 2.50 -2.36 9.79
CA ARG A 66 2.88 -1.64 11.01
C ARG A 66 4.35 -1.28 11.02
N ASP A 67 5.21 -2.19 10.58
CA ASP A 67 6.65 -1.92 10.48
C ASP A 67 6.92 -0.77 9.52
N ALA A 68 6.22 -0.74 8.37
CA ALA A 68 6.31 0.35 7.42
C ALA A 68 5.97 1.71 8.03
N LEU A 69 5.00 1.79 8.96
CA LEU A 69 4.64 3.02 9.65
C LEU A 69 5.82 3.61 10.44
N GLU A 70 6.67 2.75 11.00
CA GLU A 70 7.85 3.15 11.78
C GLU A 70 9.05 3.56 10.91
N ILE A 71 9.06 3.11 9.65
CA ILE A 71 10.19 3.27 8.72
C ILE A 71 10.05 4.52 7.84
N VAL A 72 8.82 4.82 7.38
CA VAL A 72 8.56 5.94 6.44
C VAL A 72 8.03 7.18 7.17
N ALA A 73 7.79 8.28 6.44
CA ALA A 73 7.10 9.46 6.96
C ALA A 73 5.59 9.35 6.69
N PRO A 74 4.75 8.91 7.65
CA PRO A 74 3.34 8.70 7.40
C PRO A 74 2.52 9.99 7.38
N GLU A 75 1.51 10.01 6.51
CA GLU A 75 0.45 11.01 6.53
C GLU A 75 -0.47 10.86 7.76
N ASP A 76 -1.24 11.91 8.06
CA ASP A 76 -2.13 11.98 9.22
C ASP A 76 -3.10 10.79 9.28
N LEU A 77 -3.67 10.38 8.15
CA LEU A 77 -4.62 9.27 8.10
C LEU A 77 -3.94 7.93 8.40
N ALA A 78 -2.75 7.68 7.83
CA ALA A 78 -1.99 6.46 8.09
C ALA A 78 -1.57 6.39 9.57
N THR A 79 -1.13 7.51 10.14
CA THR A 79 -0.81 7.64 11.58
C THR A 79 -2.01 7.32 12.46
N ARG A 80 -3.20 7.85 12.13
CA ARG A 80 -4.44 7.58 12.90
C ARG A 80 -4.91 6.15 12.81
N ILE A 81 -4.70 5.48 11.67
CA ILE A 81 -5.04 4.07 11.48
C ILE A 81 -4.01 3.18 12.16
N GLY A 82 -2.75 3.61 12.21
CA GLY A 82 -1.63 2.82 12.76
C GLY A 82 -1.05 1.83 11.76
N ALA A 83 -1.20 2.08 10.46
CA ALA A 83 -0.73 1.19 9.40
C ALA A 83 -0.48 1.94 8.08
N VAL A 84 0.59 1.58 7.37
CA VAL A 84 0.90 2.05 6.00
C VAL A 84 0.70 0.88 5.02
N ASN A 85 -0.07 1.12 3.95
CA ASN A 85 -0.26 0.14 2.86
C ASN A 85 0.22 0.64 1.50
N THR A 86 0.68 1.89 1.42
CA THR A 86 1.21 2.53 0.22
C THR A 86 2.37 3.45 0.58
N ILE A 87 3.51 3.30 -0.08
CA ILE A 87 4.71 4.13 0.07
C ILE A 87 4.99 4.81 -1.26
N ASP A 88 5.24 6.12 -1.21
CA ASP A 88 5.64 6.95 -2.35
C ASP A 88 7.10 7.40 -2.18
N PHE A 89 7.93 7.10 -3.17
CA PHE A 89 9.35 7.47 -3.22
C PHE A 89 9.63 8.69 -4.12
N SER A 90 8.61 9.29 -4.73
CA SER A 90 8.79 10.40 -5.69
C SER A 90 9.19 11.75 -5.06
N GLY A 91 9.14 11.86 -3.74
CA GLY A 91 9.50 13.06 -2.99
C GLY A 91 11.01 13.30 -2.89
N SER A 92 11.40 14.51 -2.46
CA SER A 92 12.81 14.88 -2.20
C SER A 92 13.28 14.60 -0.77
N GLY A 93 12.41 14.03 0.06
CA GLY A 93 12.64 13.73 1.47
C GLY A 93 12.51 12.24 1.76
N PRO A 94 12.28 11.84 3.03
CA PRO A 94 11.99 10.45 3.35
C PRO A 94 10.75 9.97 2.57
N PRO A 95 10.65 8.66 2.27
CA PRO A 95 9.48 8.10 1.60
C PRO A 95 8.20 8.45 2.36
N THR A 96 7.12 8.75 1.64
CA THR A 96 5.85 9.14 2.26
C THR A 96 4.91 7.94 2.37
N GLY A 97 4.37 7.72 3.57
CA GLY A 97 3.48 6.60 3.88
C GLY A 97 2.00 6.98 3.89
N TYR A 98 1.19 6.22 3.16
CA TYR A 98 -0.27 6.39 3.08
C TYR A 98 -1.00 5.12 3.51
N ASN A 99 -2.27 5.31 3.88
CA ASN A 99 -3.22 4.23 4.03
C ASN A 99 -4.42 4.46 3.11
N THR A 100 -4.60 3.56 2.15
CA THR A 100 -5.67 3.61 1.15
C THR A 100 -6.82 2.66 1.45
N ASP A 101 -6.67 1.74 2.41
CA ASP A 101 -7.69 0.74 2.76
C ASP A 101 -8.97 1.39 3.29
N ALA A 102 -8.85 2.34 4.22
CA ALA A 102 -10.02 3.03 4.79
C ALA A 102 -10.80 3.82 3.74
N VAL A 103 -10.07 4.50 2.84
CA VAL A 103 -10.67 5.26 1.74
C VAL A 103 -11.32 4.30 0.74
N GLY A 104 -10.66 3.19 0.40
CA GLY A 104 -11.18 2.16 -0.49
C GLY A 104 -12.46 1.52 0.04
N ALA A 105 -12.50 1.17 1.33
CA ALA A 105 -13.69 0.59 1.97
C ALA A 105 -14.89 1.55 1.93
N LEU A 106 -14.68 2.83 2.24
CA LEU A 106 -15.74 3.84 2.18
C LEU A 106 -16.21 4.10 0.74
N ARG A 107 -15.31 4.10 -0.24
CA ARG A 107 -15.65 4.22 -1.66
C ARG A 107 -16.51 3.04 -2.11
N ALA A 108 -16.10 1.81 -1.81
CA ALA A 108 -16.86 0.62 -2.18
C ALA A 108 -18.29 0.63 -1.59
N LEU A 109 -18.45 1.04 -0.33
CA LEU A 109 -19.78 1.19 0.27
C LEU A 109 -20.64 2.22 -0.47
N ARG A 110 -20.06 3.38 -0.80
CA ARG A 110 -20.76 4.44 -1.55
C ARG A 110 -21.13 4.01 -2.96
N ASP A 111 -20.26 3.29 -3.65
CA ASP A 111 -20.51 2.76 -5.01
C ASP A 111 -21.65 1.73 -5.03
N HIS A 112 -22.01 1.18 -3.87
CA HIS A 112 -23.16 0.31 -3.66
C HIS A 112 -24.34 1.01 -2.94
N ASP A 113 -24.39 2.34 -2.99
CA ASP A 113 -25.45 3.19 -2.41
C ASP A 113 -25.63 3.00 -0.89
N VAL A 114 -24.60 2.53 -0.17
CA VAL A 114 -24.64 2.36 1.28
C VAL A 114 -24.27 3.67 1.97
N GLN A 115 -25.25 4.29 2.62
CA GLN A 115 -25.07 5.48 3.45
C GLN A 115 -24.50 5.10 4.82
N VAL A 116 -23.29 5.59 5.13
CA VAL A 116 -22.62 5.35 6.42
C VAL A 116 -22.78 6.51 7.41
N GLU A 117 -23.12 7.69 6.91
CA GLU A 117 -23.40 8.88 7.72
C GLU A 117 -24.61 8.62 8.60
N ASP A 118 -24.48 8.90 9.90
CA ASP A 118 -25.48 8.61 10.94
C ASP A 118 -25.92 7.14 11.08
N ALA A 119 -25.21 6.22 10.42
CA ALA A 119 -25.48 4.79 10.51
C ALA A 119 -24.84 4.15 11.74
N ARG A 120 -25.40 3.00 12.15
CA ARG A 120 -24.78 2.11 13.13
C ARG A 120 -24.18 0.92 12.41
N ALA A 121 -22.88 0.73 12.56
CA ALA A 121 -22.15 -0.39 11.98
C ALA A 121 -21.52 -1.25 13.07
N VAL A 122 -21.33 -2.53 12.75
CA VAL A 122 -20.51 -3.46 13.54
C VAL A 122 -19.30 -3.82 12.68
N VAL A 123 -18.11 -3.57 13.20
CA VAL A 123 -16.85 -4.01 12.59
C VAL A 123 -16.45 -5.33 13.24
N VAL A 124 -16.28 -6.38 12.45
CA VAL A 124 -15.84 -7.69 12.93
C VAL A 124 -14.36 -7.86 12.55
N GLY A 125 -13.49 -7.78 13.55
CA GLY A 125 -12.04 -7.80 13.39
C GLY A 125 -11.37 -6.57 14.00
N ALA A 126 -10.13 -6.73 14.46
CA ALA A 126 -9.29 -5.68 15.03
C ALA A 126 -7.90 -5.64 14.38
N GLY A 127 -7.81 -6.19 13.16
CA GLY A 127 -6.62 -6.17 12.33
C GLY A 127 -6.57 -4.90 11.48
N GLY A 128 -5.35 -4.52 11.13
CA GLY A 128 -4.96 -3.27 10.48
C GLY A 128 -3.47 -3.12 10.61
#